data_AF-A0A1D6IYL0-F1
#
_entry.id   AF-A0A1D6IYL0-F1
#
_cell.length_a   1.000
_cell.length_b   1.000
_cell.length_c   1.000
_cell.angle_alpha   90.00
_cell.angle_beta   90.00
_cell.angle_gamma   90.00
#
_symmetry.space_group_name_H-M   'P 1'
#
loop_
_entity.id
_entity.type
_entity.pdbx_description
1 polymer ?
#
loop_
_entity_poly.entity_id
_entity_poly.type
_entity_poly.pdbx_seq_one_letter_code
_entity_poly.pdbx_strand_id
1 'polypeptide(L)'
;MIIPQWINHVYVQFAFTLVVFPCLLLAYTGQAAYIIDNKDHVVDAFYRSIPEAIYWPAFIIATLAAVVASQATISATYSIIKQALALGCFPRVNVVHTSKKFLGQIYIPDINWVLMILCIAVTAGFKNQSQIGNAYGTAVVIVMLVTTFLMVPVMLLVWKSHWILVVIFLVLSLTVELPYFTACINKVDQGGWVPLVIAITFFVIMHVWHFCTVKRYEFEMHSKVSMAWILGLGPSLGLVRVPGIGFVYTELASGVPHIFSHFVTNLPAIHSVVVFVCVKYLPVYTVPAEERFIMKRIGPKNYHMFRCVARYGYKDIHKKDDNFEKMLLDRLLIFVRLESMMDGYSDSEDLTVMEHKAKRSTRSLQLIEKAGGNNTMSSTGDLSYSSSQDSIVLAKSPLTGNSLTRYSSQTPGDELEFLNRSKDAGVVHFLGNTVVQARRDSGILKKVAVNYVYAFLRKMCRENSVIFNVPHESLLNVGQIYYI
;
A
#
# COMPACT_ATOMS: atom_id res chain seq x y z
N MET A 1 -27.18 1.20 -3.58
CA MET A 1 -27.78 0.85 -2.29
C MET A 1 -26.66 0.51 -1.32
N ILE A 2 -26.18 1.53 -0.61
CA ILE A 2 -25.08 1.41 0.35
C ILE A 2 -25.77 1.10 1.68
N ILE A 3 -25.91 -0.17 2.03
CA ILE A 3 -26.26 -0.55 3.39
C ILE A 3 -25.07 -0.09 4.25
N PRO A 4 -25.26 0.80 5.24
CA PRO A 4 -24.19 1.20 6.15
C PRO A 4 -23.54 -0.05 6.73
N GLN A 5 -22.21 -0.17 6.66
CA GLN A 5 -21.47 -1.34 7.17
C GLN A 5 -21.88 -1.73 8.61
N TRP A 6 -22.25 -0.74 9.43
CA TRP A 6 -22.79 -0.91 10.80
C TRP A 6 -24.01 -1.82 10.88
N ILE A 7 -24.92 -1.76 9.91
CA ILE A 7 -26.13 -2.60 9.89
C ILE A 7 -25.76 -4.08 9.74
N ASN A 8 -24.77 -4.41 8.91
CA ASN A 8 -24.29 -5.78 8.78
C ASN A 8 -23.65 -6.31 10.08
N HIS A 9 -22.95 -5.45 10.84
CA HIS A 9 -22.33 -5.87 12.11
C HIS A 9 -23.37 -6.28 13.16
N VAL A 10 -24.48 -5.53 13.26
CA VAL A 10 -25.55 -5.82 14.23
C VAL A 10 -26.27 -7.14 13.89
N TYR A 11 -26.55 -7.40 12.61
CA TYR A 11 -27.16 -8.67 12.21
C TYR A 11 -26.27 -9.89 12.47
N VAL A 12 -24.96 -9.75 12.21
CA VAL A 12 -24.00 -10.84 12.51
C VAL A 12 -23.93 -11.11 14.02
N GLN A 13 -23.95 -10.06 14.85
CA GLN A 13 -23.98 -10.22 16.31
C GLN A 13 -25.25 -10.91 16.80
N PHE A 14 -26.43 -10.51 16.31
CA PHE A 14 -27.69 -11.16 16.68
C PHE A 14 -27.75 -12.61 16.21
N ALA A 15 -27.35 -12.89 14.97
CA ALA A 15 -27.32 -14.25 14.44
C ALA A 15 -26.38 -15.15 15.25
N PHE A 16 -25.21 -14.63 15.64
CA PHE A 16 -24.27 -15.38 16.45
C PHE A 16 -24.80 -15.67 17.85
N THR A 17 -25.29 -14.64 18.55
CA THR A 17 -25.73 -14.76 19.95
C THR A 17 -27.02 -15.55 20.12
N LEU A 18 -27.98 -15.42 19.20
CA LEU A 18 -29.30 -16.06 19.32
C LEU A 18 -29.38 -17.45 18.69
N VAL A 19 -28.56 -17.73 17.66
CA VAL A 19 -28.65 -18.99 16.91
C VAL A 19 -27.37 -19.79 17.07
N VAL A 20 -26.23 -19.25 16.62
CA VAL A 20 -24.99 -20.04 16.53
C VAL A 20 -24.49 -20.47 17.92
N PHE A 21 -24.41 -19.55 18.88
CA PHE A 21 -23.87 -19.82 20.20
C PHE A 21 -24.73 -20.82 21.01
N PRO A 22 -26.07 -20.67 21.10
CA PRO A 22 -26.91 -21.65 21.77
C PRO A 22 -26.87 -23.03 21.09
N CYS A 23 -26.88 -23.08 19.75
CA CYS A 23 -26.78 -24.34 19.01
C CYS A 23 -25.46 -25.06 19.28
N LEU A 24 -24.33 -24.33 19.30
CA LEU A 24 -23.03 -24.91 19.63
C LEU A 24 -22.99 -25.43 21.06
N LEU A 25 -23.51 -24.65 22.02
CA LEU A 25 -23.53 -25.06 23.42
C LEU A 25 -24.37 -26.32 23.60
N LEU A 26 -25.55 -26.40 22.96
CA LEU A 26 -26.42 -27.58 23.00
C LEU A 26 -25.78 -28.80 22.33
N ALA A 27 -25.05 -28.60 21.22
CA ALA A 27 -24.33 -29.67 20.56
C ALA A 27 -23.20 -30.24 21.43
N TYR A 28 -22.39 -29.38 22.07
CA TYR A 28 -21.30 -29.81 22.95
C TYR A 28 -21.81 -30.43 24.25
N THR A 29 -22.87 -29.91 24.87
CA THR A 29 -23.47 -30.52 26.06
C THR A 29 -24.13 -31.87 25.74
N GLY A 30 -24.77 -32.00 24.58
CA GLY A 30 -25.30 -33.28 24.09
C GLY A 30 -24.22 -34.33 23.86
N GLN A 31 -23.08 -33.94 23.25
CA GLN A 31 -21.92 -34.83 23.11
C GLN A 31 -21.32 -35.22 24.46
N ALA A 32 -21.22 -34.28 25.39
CA ALA A 32 -20.75 -34.55 26.74
C ALA A 32 -21.65 -35.56 27.47
N ALA A 33 -22.97 -35.40 27.37
CA ALA A 33 -23.94 -36.35 27.93
C ALA A 33 -23.77 -37.76 27.32
N TYR A 34 -23.60 -37.85 26.00
CA TYR A 34 -23.38 -39.14 25.32
C TYR A 34 -22.10 -39.86 25.76
N ILE A 35 -21.00 -39.11 25.95
CA ILE A 35 -19.69 -39.66 26.36
C ILE A 35 -19.72 -40.16 27.82
N ILE A 36 -20.54 -39.56 28.69
CA ILE A 36 -20.69 -40.01 30.09
C ILE A 36 -21.14 -41.48 30.14
N ASP A 37 -22.10 -41.85 29.28
CA ASP A 37 -22.62 -43.21 29.18
C ASP A 37 -21.75 -44.13 28.30
N ASN A 38 -21.01 -43.56 27.33
CA ASN A 38 -20.21 -44.31 26.36
C ASN A 38 -18.73 -43.84 26.33
N LYS A 39 -18.00 -44.14 27.40
CA LYS A 39 -16.63 -43.64 27.63
C LYS A 39 -15.61 -44.08 26.58
N ASP A 40 -15.86 -45.18 25.87
CA ASP A 40 -14.93 -45.71 24.85
C ASP A 40 -15.06 -45.00 23.49
N HIS A 41 -16.05 -44.12 23.33
CA HIS A 41 -16.42 -43.50 22.05
C HIS A 41 -15.87 -42.07 21.84
N VAL A 42 -14.79 -41.69 22.52
CA VAL A 42 -14.27 -40.30 22.53
C VAL A 42 -13.84 -39.79 21.14
N VAL A 43 -13.28 -40.66 20.29
CA VAL A 43 -12.71 -40.25 18.98
C VAL A 43 -13.78 -39.89 17.96
N ASP A 44 -14.87 -40.67 17.90
CA ASP A 44 -15.95 -40.50 16.92
C ASP A 44 -17.25 -39.97 17.56
N ALA A 45 -17.15 -39.32 18.73
CA ALA A 45 -18.29 -38.95 19.56
C ALA A 45 -19.35 -38.14 18.81
N PHE A 46 -18.93 -37.24 17.91
CA PHE A 46 -19.84 -36.47 17.06
C PHE A 46 -20.74 -37.38 16.23
N TYR A 47 -20.15 -38.30 15.47
CA TYR A 47 -20.89 -39.17 14.55
C TYR A 47 -21.66 -40.29 15.28
N ARG A 48 -21.13 -40.81 16.38
CA ARG A 48 -21.78 -41.86 17.19
C ARG A 48 -22.94 -41.35 18.05
N SER A 49 -22.94 -40.05 18.39
CA SER A 49 -24.06 -39.42 19.10
C SER A 49 -25.30 -39.21 18.24
N ILE A 50 -25.19 -39.38 16.91
CA ILE A 50 -26.27 -39.17 15.95
C ILE A 50 -27.05 -40.48 15.77
N PRO A 51 -28.40 -40.47 15.89
CA PRO A 51 -29.24 -41.63 15.58
C PRO A 51 -29.04 -42.14 14.15
N GLU A 52 -29.05 -43.46 13.95
CA GLU A 52 -28.77 -44.10 12.65
C GLU A 52 -29.69 -43.59 11.52
N ALA A 53 -30.95 -43.27 11.82
CA ALA A 53 -31.93 -42.79 10.84
C ALA A 53 -31.54 -41.44 10.20
N ILE A 54 -30.80 -40.57 10.90
CA ILE A 54 -30.40 -39.24 10.41
C ILE A 54 -28.89 -39.12 10.17
N TYR A 55 -28.13 -40.21 10.33
CA TYR A 55 -26.69 -40.24 10.15
C TYR A 55 -26.26 -39.76 8.76
N TRP A 56 -26.81 -40.36 7.69
CA TRP A 56 -26.45 -40.03 6.32
C TRP A 56 -26.78 -38.58 5.93
N PRO A 57 -27.99 -38.05 6.22
CA PRO A 57 -28.28 -36.64 6.04
C PRO A 57 -27.32 -35.70 6.79
N ALA A 58 -27.05 -35.99 8.07
CA ALA A 58 -26.17 -35.17 8.88
C ALA A 58 -24.71 -35.18 8.35
N PHE A 59 -24.23 -36.33 7.90
CA PHE A 59 -22.90 -36.48 7.31
C PHE A 59 -22.72 -35.63 6.04
N ILE A 60 -23.72 -35.62 5.14
CA ILE A 60 -23.69 -34.81 3.93
C ILE A 60 -23.68 -33.31 4.29
N ILE A 61 -24.54 -32.89 5.21
CA ILE A 61 -24.61 -31.49 5.66
C ILE A 61 -23.30 -31.06 6.31
N ALA A 62 -22.71 -31.88 7.18
CA ALA A 62 -21.43 -31.60 7.83
C ALA A 62 -20.30 -31.44 6.81
N THR A 63 -20.28 -32.29 5.77
CA THR A 63 -19.29 -32.21 4.70
C THR A 63 -19.45 -30.93 3.87
N LEU A 64 -20.69 -30.57 3.51
CA LEU A 64 -20.97 -29.32 2.80
C LEU A 64 -20.59 -28.09 3.64
N ALA A 65 -20.88 -28.12 4.94
CA ALA A 65 -20.48 -27.07 5.87
C ALA A 65 -18.96 -26.92 5.95
N ALA A 66 -18.20 -28.03 5.96
CA ALA A 66 -16.74 -28.00 5.93
C ALA A 66 -16.18 -27.35 4.64
N VAL A 67 -16.79 -27.62 3.49
CA VAL A 67 -16.43 -26.99 2.20
C VAL A 67 -16.67 -25.47 2.26
N VAL A 68 -17.84 -25.04 2.76
CA VAL A 68 -18.16 -23.62 2.92
C VAL A 68 -17.21 -22.93 3.89
N ALA A 69 -16.89 -23.58 5.02
CA ALA A 69 -15.93 -23.05 5.99
C ALA A 69 -14.54 -22.86 5.37
N SER A 70 -14.06 -23.83 4.58
CA SER A 70 -12.78 -23.71 3.85
C SER A 70 -12.76 -22.52 2.89
N GLN A 71 -13.83 -22.31 2.12
CA GLN A 71 -13.96 -21.15 1.23
C GLN A 71 -13.96 -19.81 1.97
N ALA A 72 -14.62 -19.76 3.14
CA ALA A 72 -14.61 -18.58 4.00
C ALA A 72 -13.20 -18.28 4.53
N THR A 73 -12.46 -19.31 4.97
CA THR A 73 -11.07 -19.16 5.44
C THR A 73 -10.15 -18.64 4.34
N ILE A 74 -10.22 -19.21 3.13
CA ILE A 74 -9.42 -18.76 1.97
C ILE A 74 -9.69 -17.28 1.67
N SER A 75 -10.97 -16.89 1.65
CA SER A 75 -11.38 -15.49 1.40
C SER A 75 -10.92 -14.54 2.51
N ALA A 76 -10.95 -14.99 3.77
CA ALA A 76 -10.43 -14.23 4.91
C ALA A 76 -8.91 -14.02 4.79
N THR A 77 -8.15 -15.03 4.36
CA THR A 77 -6.71 -14.92 4.13
C THR A 77 -6.39 -13.85 3.09
N TYR A 78 -7.13 -13.77 1.97
CA TYR A 78 -6.91 -12.70 0.97
C TYR A 78 -7.13 -11.30 1.56
N SER A 79 -8.11 -11.16 2.45
CA SER A 79 -8.39 -9.88 3.12
C SER A 79 -7.26 -9.49 4.08
N ILE A 80 -6.74 -10.43 4.86
CA ILE A 80 -5.60 -10.21 5.77
C ILE A 80 -4.34 -9.84 4.98
N ILE A 81 -4.04 -10.55 3.89
CA ILE A 81 -2.88 -10.23 3.04
C ILE A 81 -3.03 -8.84 2.40
N LYS A 82 -4.22 -8.47 1.94
CA LYS A 82 -4.47 -7.11 1.41
C LYS A 82 -4.22 -6.03 2.46
N GLN A 83 -4.64 -6.25 3.71
CA GLN A 83 -4.36 -5.32 4.80
C GLN A 83 -2.86 -5.24 5.10
N ALA A 84 -2.16 -6.37 5.11
CA ALA A 84 -0.71 -6.42 5.31
C ALA A 84 0.07 -5.71 4.18
N LEU A 85 -0.40 -5.80 2.93
CA LEU A 85 0.13 -5.04 1.79
C LEU A 85 -0.08 -3.53 1.94
N ALA A 86 -1.25 -3.11 2.41
CA ALA A 86 -1.56 -1.70 2.63
C ALA A 86 -0.65 -1.07 3.70
N LEU A 87 -0.24 -1.87 4.69
CA LEU A 87 0.73 -1.48 5.72
C LEU A 87 2.20 -1.59 5.26
N GLY A 88 2.46 -2.09 4.03
CA GLY A 88 3.82 -2.31 3.54
C GLY A 88 4.56 -3.46 4.23
N CYS A 89 3.86 -4.29 5.02
CA CYS A 89 4.43 -5.39 5.78
C CYS A 89 4.65 -6.64 4.93
N PHE A 90 3.92 -6.79 3.82
CA PHE A 90 3.98 -8.00 2.98
C PHE A 90 4.63 -7.75 1.62
N PRO A 91 5.35 -8.74 1.06
CA PRO A 91 5.87 -8.67 -0.30
C PRO A 91 4.79 -8.40 -1.33
N ARG A 92 5.12 -7.65 -2.38
CA ARG A 92 4.14 -7.23 -3.40
C ARG A 92 3.61 -8.47 -4.15
N VAL A 93 2.30 -8.72 -4.01
CA VAL A 93 1.57 -9.79 -4.73
C VAL A 93 0.49 -9.21 -5.63
N ASN A 94 0.08 -9.95 -6.66
CA ASN A 94 -0.94 -9.47 -7.59
C ASN A 94 -2.35 -9.59 -6.98
N VAL A 95 -2.98 -8.45 -6.70
CA VAL A 95 -4.33 -8.41 -6.13
C VAL A 95 -5.34 -8.21 -7.24
N VAL A 96 -6.11 -9.25 -7.56
CA VAL A 96 -7.19 -9.20 -8.56
C VAL A 96 -8.51 -8.90 -7.85
N HIS A 97 -9.16 -7.81 -8.23
CA HIS A 97 -10.49 -7.47 -7.72
C HIS A 97 -11.56 -8.15 -8.58
N THR A 98 -12.32 -9.07 -8.00
CA THR A 98 -13.27 -9.93 -8.73
C THR A 98 -14.58 -9.22 -9.03
N SER A 99 -14.96 -8.20 -8.26
CA SER A 99 -16.25 -7.51 -8.38
C SER A 99 -16.17 -6.01 -8.60
N LYS A 100 -17.12 -5.51 -9.39
CA LYS A 100 -17.31 -4.07 -9.67
C LYS A 100 -17.98 -3.32 -8.52
N LYS A 101 -18.74 -4.02 -7.67
CA LYS A 101 -19.58 -3.41 -6.62
C LYS A 101 -19.02 -3.60 -5.20
N PHE A 102 -18.26 -4.67 -4.96
CA PHE A 102 -17.76 -5.01 -3.62
C PHE A 102 -16.23 -5.03 -3.59
N LEU A 103 -15.64 -4.00 -2.97
CA LEU A 103 -14.19 -3.85 -2.80
C LEU A 103 -13.54 -5.00 -2.00
N GLY A 104 -14.35 -5.70 -1.20
CA GLY A 104 -13.93 -6.85 -0.40
C GLY A 104 -13.83 -8.19 -1.17
N GLN A 105 -14.33 -8.28 -2.41
CA GLN A 105 -14.20 -9.49 -3.21
C GLN A 105 -12.84 -9.48 -3.94
N ILE A 106 -11.86 -10.07 -3.27
CA ILE A 106 -10.46 -10.05 -3.64
C ILE A 106 -9.99 -11.47 -3.90
N TYR A 107 -9.25 -11.65 -5.00
CA TYR A 107 -8.59 -12.90 -5.34
C TYR A 107 -7.09 -12.64 -5.52
N ILE A 108 -6.26 -13.44 -4.83
CA ILE A 108 -4.80 -13.34 -4.91
C ILE A 108 -4.27 -14.70 -5.38
N PRO A 109 -3.96 -14.87 -6.69
CA PRO A 109 -3.60 -16.16 -7.26
C PRO A 109 -2.35 -16.76 -6.62
N ASP A 110 -1.34 -15.93 -6.34
CA ASP A 110 -0.06 -16.37 -5.74
C ASP A 110 -0.30 -17.00 -4.37
N ILE A 111 -1.17 -16.39 -3.55
CA ILE A 111 -1.54 -16.89 -2.22
C ILE A 111 -2.40 -18.15 -2.32
N ASN A 112 -3.29 -18.24 -3.31
CA ASN A 112 -4.09 -19.45 -3.52
C ASN A 112 -3.21 -20.69 -3.77
N TRP A 113 -2.17 -20.55 -4.59
CA TRP A 113 -1.21 -21.63 -4.84
C TRP A 113 -0.41 -21.99 -3.58
N VAL A 114 0.05 -20.98 -2.83
CA VAL A 114 0.75 -21.20 -1.56
C VAL A 114 -0.14 -21.92 -0.54
N LEU A 115 -1.40 -21.51 -0.41
CA LEU A 115 -2.39 -22.17 0.45
C LEU A 115 -2.61 -23.62 0.02
N MET A 116 -2.77 -23.89 -1.27
CA MET A 116 -2.94 -25.25 -1.78
C MET A 116 -1.74 -26.14 -1.44
N ILE A 117 -0.51 -25.67 -1.67
CA ILE A 117 0.72 -26.41 -1.35
C ILE A 117 0.81 -26.68 0.16
N LEU A 118 0.54 -25.67 0.99
CA LEU A 118 0.54 -25.81 2.45
C LEU A 118 -0.53 -26.81 2.93
N CYS A 119 -1.73 -26.76 2.38
CA CYS A 119 -2.80 -27.71 2.70
C CYS A 119 -2.40 -29.14 2.35
N ILE A 120 -1.84 -29.38 1.16
CA ILE A 120 -1.37 -30.70 0.75
C ILE A 120 -0.22 -31.16 1.64
N ALA A 121 0.75 -30.30 1.93
CA ALA A 121 1.90 -30.62 2.77
C ALA A 121 1.49 -30.97 4.21
N VAL A 122 0.57 -30.21 4.81
CA VAL A 122 0.05 -30.50 6.16
C VAL A 122 -0.74 -31.80 6.15
N THR A 123 -1.62 -32.01 5.17
CA THR A 123 -2.44 -33.24 5.08
C THR A 123 -1.58 -34.48 4.85
N ALA A 124 -0.55 -34.39 4.01
CA ALA A 124 0.37 -35.49 3.75
C ALA A 124 1.34 -35.75 4.92
N GLY A 125 1.74 -34.69 5.65
CA GLY A 125 2.66 -34.76 6.77
C GLY A 125 2.03 -35.36 8.03
N PHE A 126 0.75 -35.10 8.28
CA PHE A 126 0.04 -35.63 9.44
C PHE A 126 -0.71 -36.93 9.08
N LYS A 127 -0.23 -38.06 9.60
CA LYS A 127 -0.88 -39.37 9.41
C LYS A 127 -2.08 -39.61 10.33
N ASN A 128 -2.17 -38.89 11.46
CA ASN A 128 -3.20 -39.06 12.49
C ASN A 128 -4.07 -37.81 12.62
N GLN A 129 -5.41 -37.97 12.63
CA GLN A 129 -6.38 -36.88 12.83
C GLN A 129 -6.17 -36.13 14.16
N SER A 130 -5.78 -36.84 15.22
CA SER A 130 -5.52 -36.24 16.54
C SER A 130 -4.37 -35.22 16.53
N GLN A 131 -3.31 -35.47 15.75
CA GLN A 131 -2.17 -34.56 15.66
C GLN A 131 -2.53 -33.25 14.96
N ILE A 132 -3.37 -33.31 13.92
CA ILE A 132 -3.92 -32.12 13.23
C ILE A 132 -4.78 -31.32 14.20
N GLY A 133 -5.60 -32.01 15.01
CA GLY A 133 -6.42 -31.37 16.06
C GLY A 133 -5.56 -30.62 17.09
N ASN A 134 -4.48 -31.22 17.56
CA ASN A 134 -3.54 -30.59 18.48
C ASN A 134 -2.84 -29.36 17.87
N ALA A 135 -2.45 -29.45 16.59
CA ALA A 135 -1.89 -28.33 15.84
C ALA A 135 -2.87 -27.15 15.75
N TYR A 136 -4.10 -27.42 15.30
CA TYR A 136 -5.15 -26.41 15.21
C TYR A 136 -5.45 -25.78 16.58
N GLY A 137 -5.62 -26.59 17.63
CA GLY A 137 -5.86 -26.11 18.99
C GLY A 137 -4.75 -25.18 19.50
N THR A 138 -3.49 -25.52 19.22
CA THR A 138 -2.32 -24.69 19.57
C THR A 138 -2.36 -23.32 18.87
N ALA A 139 -2.67 -23.30 17.57
CA ALA A 139 -2.78 -22.04 16.82
C ALA A 139 -3.93 -21.15 17.34
N VAL A 140 -5.09 -21.76 17.63
CA VAL A 140 -6.28 -21.06 18.12
C VAL A 140 -6.05 -20.44 19.50
N VAL A 141 -5.46 -21.17 20.45
CA VAL A 141 -5.24 -20.61 21.79
C VAL A 141 -4.23 -19.46 21.78
N ILE A 142 -3.21 -19.52 20.92
CA ILE A 142 -2.25 -18.43 20.77
C ILE A 142 -2.92 -17.18 20.20
N VAL A 143 -3.74 -17.31 19.15
CA VAL A 143 -4.45 -16.15 18.61
C VAL A 143 -5.45 -15.60 19.61
N MET A 144 -6.14 -16.44 20.39
CA MET A 144 -7.02 -16.00 21.48
C MET A 144 -6.27 -15.15 22.50
N LEU A 145 -5.15 -15.64 23.04
CA LEU A 145 -4.30 -14.89 23.98
C LEU A 145 -3.83 -13.56 23.39
N VAL A 146 -3.31 -13.57 22.16
CA VAL A 146 -2.87 -12.34 21.47
C VAL A 146 -4.02 -11.36 21.32
N THR A 147 -5.22 -11.82 20.94
CA THR A 147 -6.40 -10.96 20.84
C THR A 147 -6.83 -10.41 22.19
N THR A 148 -6.79 -11.19 23.26
CA THR A 148 -7.09 -10.72 24.63
C THR A 148 -6.15 -9.58 25.03
N PHE A 149 -4.85 -9.72 24.77
CA PHE A 149 -3.88 -8.65 25.03
C PHE A 149 -4.06 -7.43 24.12
N LEU A 150 -4.41 -7.62 22.83
CA LEU A 150 -4.67 -6.51 21.90
C LEU A 150 -6.00 -5.80 22.17
N MET A 151 -6.98 -6.47 22.78
CA MET A 151 -8.25 -5.85 23.15
C MET A 151 -8.11 -4.89 24.34
N VAL A 152 -7.15 -5.11 25.24
CA VAL A 152 -6.86 -4.19 26.36
C VAL A 152 -6.58 -2.75 25.91
N PRO A 153 -5.60 -2.48 25.01
CA PRO A 153 -5.36 -1.12 24.53
C PRO A 153 -6.53 -0.59 23.70
N VAL A 154 -7.31 -1.43 23.00
CA VAL A 154 -8.53 -0.99 22.31
C VAL A 154 -9.58 -0.48 23.30
N MET A 155 -9.85 -1.23 24.38
CA MET A 155 -10.80 -0.82 25.42
C MET A 155 -10.37 0.46 26.15
N LEU A 156 -9.06 0.62 26.38
CA LEU A 156 -8.51 1.80 27.07
C LEU A 156 -8.43 3.04 26.16
N LEU A 157 -7.89 2.90 24.94
CA LEU A 157 -7.58 4.04 24.06
C LEU A 157 -8.73 4.40 23.13
N VAL A 158 -9.43 3.41 22.57
CA VAL A 158 -10.50 3.64 21.58
C VAL A 158 -11.84 3.80 22.26
N TRP A 159 -12.20 2.87 23.17
CA TRP A 159 -13.49 2.90 23.86
C TRP A 159 -13.50 3.74 25.14
N LYS A 160 -12.33 4.16 25.64
CA LYS A 160 -12.18 4.95 26.87
C LYS A 160 -12.96 4.35 28.05
N SER A 161 -12.99 3.02 28.16
CA SER A 161 -13.73 2.30 29.19
C SER A 161 -13.09 2.47 30.57
N HIS A 162 -13.90 2.37 31.63
CA HIS A 162 -13.40 2.42 33.00
C HIS A 162 -12.41 1.28 33.26
N TRP A 163 -11.27 1.57 33.90
CA TRP A 163 -10.17 0.60 34.08
C TRP A 163 -10.61 -0.69 34.79
N ILE A 164 -11.59 -0.58 35.70
CA ILE A 164 -12.19 -1.73 36.39
C ILE A 164 -12.82 -2.72 35.40
N LEU A 165 -13.56 -2.24 34.39
CA LEU A 165 -14.17 -3.13 33.38
C LEU A 165 -13.10 -3.85 32.54
N VAL A 166 -12.00 -3.17 32.23
CA VAL A 166 -10.88 -3.75 31.50
C VAL A 166 -10.21 -4.85 32.33
N VAL A 167 -9.98 -4.61 33.62
CA VAL A 167 -9.42 -5.60 34.54
C VAL A 167 -10.35 -6.81 34.68
N ILE A 168 -11.66 -6.60 34.86
CA ILE A 168 -12.64 -7.68 34.94
C ILE A 168 -12.61 -8.53 33.67
N PHE A 169 -12.67 -7.89 32.49
CA PHE A 169 -12.58 -8.59 31.20
C PHE A 169 -11.29 -9.42 31.08
N LEU A 170 -10.15 -8.83 31.42
CA LEU A 170 -8.85 -9.48 31.33
C LEU A 170 -8.76 -10.69 32.26
N VAL A 171 -9.19 -10.54 33.51
CA VAL A 171 -9.16 -11.63 34.51
C VAL A 171 -10.08 -12.78 34.10
N LEU A 172 -11.32 -12.47 33.68
CA LEU A 172 -12.26 -13.50 33.24
C LEU A 172 -11.75 -14.25 32.01
N SER A 173 -11.23 -13.54 31.01
CA SER A 173 -10.72 -14.16 29.78
C SER A 173 -9.47 -15.01 30.05
N LEU A 174 -8.49 -14.48 30.80
CA LEU A 174 -7.27 -15.22 31.13
C LEU A 174 -7.52 -16.44 32.02
N THR A 175 -8.55 -16.41 32.88
CA THR A 175 -8.91 -17.57 33.71
C THR A 175 -9.32 -18.78 32.86
N VAL A 176 -9.93 -18.56 31.69
CA VAL A 176 -10.30 -19.63 30.76
C VAL A 176 -9.15 -19.96 29.80
N GLU A 177 -8.46 -18.94 29.30
CA GLU A 177 -7.42 -19.09 28.27
C GLU A 177 -6.12 -19.70 28.81
N LEU A 178 -5.66 -19.34 30.02
CA LEU A 178 -4.39 -19.83 30.58
C LEU A 178 -4.40 -21.34 30.86
N PRO A 179 -5.46 -21.94 31.45
CA PRO A 179 -5.53 -23.40 31.59
C PRO A 179 -5.56 -24.11 30.24
N TYR A 180 -6.31 -23.57 29.27
CA TYR A 180 -6.37 -24.15 27.92
C TYR A 180 -5.01 -24.07 27.22
N PHE A 181 -4.30 -22.94 27.37
CA PHE A 181 -2.95 -22.75 26.85
C PHE A 181 -1.95 -23.72 27.48
N THR A 182 -2.03 -23.92 28.80
CA THR A 182 -1.19 -24.88 29.53
C THR A 182 -1.42 -26.30 29.01
N ALA A 183 -2.68 -26.68 28.75
CA ALA A 183 -3.02 -27.97 28.16
C ALA A 183 -2.49 -28.13 26.72
N CYS A 184 -2.48 -27.06 25.93
CA CYS A 184 -1.95 -27.06 24.57
C CYS A 184 -0.42 -27.09 24.51
N ILE A 185 0.29 -26.39 25.42
CA ILE A 185 1.76 -26.42 25.50
C ILE A 185 2.27 -27.85 25.69
N ASN A 186 1.63 -28.62 26.57
CA ASN A 186 2.01 -30.02 26.82
C ASN A 186 1.83 -30.93 25.59
N LYS A 187 1.10 -30.49 24.57
CA LYS A 187 0.85 -31.22 23.32
C LYS A 187 1.62 -30.66 22.12
N VAL A 188 2.53 -29.71 22.33
CA VAL A 188 3.32 -29.11 21.24
C VAL A 188 4.16 -30.16 20.52
N ASP A 189 4.76 -31.10 21.26
CA ASP A 189 5.55 -32.20 20.69
C ASP A 189 4.72 -33.18 19.85
N GLN A 190 3.40 -33.20 20.05
CA GLN A 190 2.46 -34.09 19.36
C GLN A 190 1.84 -33.45 18.09
N GLY A 191 2.44 -32.36 17.58
CA GLY A 191 2.03 -31.70 16.34
C GLY A 191 1.78 -30.19 16.47
N GLY A 192 1.70 -29.65 17.69
CA GLY A 192 1.53 -28.21 17.93
C GLY A 192 2.68 -27.33 17.45
N TRP A 193 3.87 -27.90 17.22
CA TRP A 193 5.03 -27.17 16.70
C TRP A 193 4.87 -26.72 15.24
N VAL A 194 4.07 -27.42 14.42
CA VAL A 194 3.93 -27.11 12.99
C VAL A 194 3.39 -25.70 12.72
N PRO A 195 2.22 -25.29 13.27
CA PRO A 195 1.71 -23.94 13.07
C PRO A 195 2.64 -22.86 13.63
N LEU A 196 3.39 -23.15 14.70
CA LEU A 196 4.41 -22.24 15.24
C LEU A 196 5.54 -22.00 14.25
N VAL A 197 6.08 -23.06 13.63
CA VAL A 197 7.13 -22.94 12.61
C VAL A 197 6.62 -22.17 11.39
N ILE A 198 5.39 -22.45 10.93
CA ILE A 198 4.77 -21.71 9.83
C ILE A 198 4.62 -20.23 10.20
N ALA A 199 4.10 -19.91 11.39
CA ALA A 199 3.92 -18.54 11.87
C ALA A 199 5.26 -17.79 11.98
N ILE A 200 6.30 -18.41 12.55
CA ILE A 200 7.65 -17.83 12.64
C ILE A 200 8.23 -17.58 11.25
N THR A 201 8.06 -18.51 10.32
CA THR A 201 8.53 -18.36 8.94
C THR A 201 7.89 -17.15 8.25
N PHE A 202 6.55 -17.03 8.32
CA PHE A 202 5.84 -15.87 7.77
C PHE A 202 6.19 -14.58 8.50
N PHE A 203 6.37 -14.61 9.82
CA PHE A 203 6.79 -13.45 10.60
C PHE A 203 8.16 -12.94 10.16
N VAL A 204 9.14 -13.83 9.97
CA VAL A 204 10.47 -13.45 9.47
C VAL A 204 10.39 -12.83 8.08
N ILE A 205 9.62 -13.42 7.16
CA ILE A 205 9.40 -12.86 5.82
C ILE A 205 8.81 -11.45 5.91
N MET A 206 7.74 -11.28 6.70
CA MET A 206 7.05 -10.01 6.89
C MET A 206 7.96 -8.96 7.54
N HIS A 207 8.68 -9.34 8.58
CA HIS A 207 9.59 -8.46 9.32
C HIS A 207 10.75 -7.97 8.46
N VAL A 208 11.44 -8.89 7.76
CA VAL A 208 12.57 -8.55 6.87
C VAL A 208 12.09 -7.65 5.72
N TRP A 209 10.94 -7.96 5.12
CA TRP A 209 10.36 -7.15 4.05
C TRP A 209 10.03 -5.74 4.51
N HIS A 210 9.31 -5.61 5.63
CA HIS A 210 8.94 -4.33 6.20
C HIS A 210 10.18 -3.50 6.56
N PHE A 211 11.14 -4.10 7.27
CA PHE A 211 12.39 -3.45 7.67
C PHE A 211 13.16 -2.89 6.47
N CYS A 212 13.37 -3.70 5.44
CA CYS A 212 14.10 -3.29 4.24
C CYS A 212 13.35 -2.21 3.45
N THR A 213 12.03 -2.33 3.34
CA THR A 213 11.19 -1.37 2.62
C THR A 213 11.20 0.00 3.29
N VAL A 214 11.03 0.03 4.62
CA VAL A 214 11.09 1.27 5.40
C VAL A 214 12.46 1.91 5.30
N LYS A 215 13.54 1.14 5.48
CA LYS A 215 14.91 1.68 5.40
C LYS A 215 15.27 2.17 4.00
N ARG A 216 14.82 1.49 2.95
CA ARG A 216 14.98 1.95 1.56
C ARG A 216 14.27 3.29 1.34
N TYR A 217 13.04 3.40 1.82
CA TYR A 217 12.24 4.62 1.70
C TYR A 217 12.87 5.78 2.48
N GLU A 218 13.33 5.54 3.71
CA GLU A 218 14.03 6.52 4.55
C GLU A 218 15.32 7.00 3.85
N PHE A 219 16.14 6.08 3.33
CA PHE A 219 17.36 6.43 2.60
C PHE A 219 17.07 7.26 1.35
N GLU A 220 16.06 6.89 0.56
CA GLU A 220 15.64 7.65 -0.62
C GLU A 220 15.08 9.02 -0.24
N MET A 221 14.42 9.13 0.92
CA MET A 221 13.90 10.39 1.42
C MET A 221 15.00 11.35 1.88
N HIS A 222 16.02 10.84 2.58
CA HIS A 222 17.15 11.65 3.04
C HIS A 222 18.12 12.00 1.92
N SER A 223 18.24 11.15 0.91
CA SER A 223 19.10 11.38 -0.27
C SER A 223 18.41 12.20 -1.36
N LYS A 224 17.25 12.82 -1.08
CA LYS A 224 16.59 13.71 -2.05
C LYS A 224 17.51 14.86 -2.37
N VAL A 225 17.80 15.02 -3.66
CA VAL A 225 18.57 16.15 -4.12
C VAL A 225 17.63 17.33 -4.30
N SER A 226 18.03 18.49 -3.77
CA SER A 226 17.23 19.71 -3.87
C SER A 226 17.07 20.08 -5.35
N MET A 227 15.89 20.58 -5.72
CA MET A 227 15.68 21.15 -7.05
C MET A 227 16.67 22.27 -7.33
N ALA A 228 17.03 23.02 -6.29
CA ALA A 228 18.04 24.07 -6.35
C ALA A 228 19.42 23.57 -6.78
N TRP A 229 19.82 22.34 -6.43
CA TRP A 229 21.06 21.75 -6.94
C TRP A 229 20.96 21.54 -8.45
N ILE A 230 19.89 20.93 -8.97
CA ILE A 230 19.72 20.69 -10.42
C ILE A 230 19.60 21.98 -11.22
N LEU A 231 18.85 22.95 -10.70
CA LEU A 231 18.67 24.25 -11.34
C LEU A 231 19.93 25.12 -11.21
N GLY A 232 20.71 24.93 -10.14
CA GLY A 232 21.99 25.59 -9.91
C GLY A 232 23.13 24.98 -10.74
N LEU A 233 23.00 23.75 -11.23
CA LEU A 233 23.98 23.14 -12.14
C LEU A 233 24.09 23.89 -13.47
N GLY A 234 23.04 24.63 -13.86
CA GLY A 234 23.08 25.64 -14.94
C GLY A 234 23.72 25.18 -16.25
N PRO A 235 24.07 26.10 -17.16
CA PRO A 235 24.88 25.82 -18.35
C PRO A 235 26.31 25.37 -18.01
N SER A 236 26.75 25.63 -16.79
CA SER A 236 28.10 25.45 -16.27
C SER A 236 28.57 24.00 -16.15
N LEU A 237 27.66 23.02 -16.06
CA LEU A 237 28.05 21.62 -15.95
C LEU A 237 28.19 20.88 -17.30
N GLY A 238 28.03 21.58 -18.43
CA GLY A 238 28.20 20.98 -19.75
C GLY A 238 27.25 19.80 -20.03
N LEU A 239 26.05 19.81 -19.41
CA LEU A 239 25.05 18.77 -19.65
C LEU A 239 24.58 18.83 -21.10
N VAL A 240 24.89 17.79 -21.86
CA VAL A 240 24.48 17.66 -23.25
C VAL A 240 22.99 17.32 -23.29
N ARG A 241 22.19 18.15 -23.95
CA ARG A 241 20.76 17.90 -24.18
C ARG A 241 20.59 17.12 -25.48
N VAL A 242 20.24 15.84 -25.35
CA VAL A 242 19.96 14.95 -26.49
C VAL A 242 18.50 15.15 -26.92
N PRO A 243 18.18 15.26 -28.22
CA PRO A 243 16.81 15.40 -28.67
C PRO A 243 15.97 14.18 -28.26
N GLY A 244 14.79 14.41 -27.68
CA GLY A 244 13.87 13.36 -27.25
C GLY A 244 13.16 13.67 -25.93
N ILE A 245 12.23 12.80 -25.53
CA ILE A 245 11.52 12.92 -24.25
C ILE A 245 11.95 11.79 -23.30
N GLY A 246 12.47 12.16 -22.14
CA GLY A 246 12.86 11.22 -21.08
C GLY A 246 11.80 11.13 -19.98
N PHE A 247 11.13 9.98 -19.86
CA PHE A 247 10.24 9.68 -18.73
C PHE A 247 11.01 9.08 -17.57
N VAL A 248 11.11 9.79 -16.45
CA VAL A 248 11.81 9.34 -15.24
C VAL A 248 10.80 8.87 -14.20
N TYR A 249 10.66 7.56 -14.01
CA TYR A 249 9.72 7.01 -13.04
C TYR A 249 10.27 7.12 -11.61
N THR A 250 9.46 7.64 -10.68
CA THR A 250 9.85 7.86 -9.28
C THR A 250 8.71 7.61 -8.30
N GLU A 251 9.01 7.05 -7.12
CA GLU A 251 8.04 6.91 -6.02
C GLU A 251 7.83 8.24 -5.25
N LEU A 252 8.66 9.27 -5.52
CA LEU A 252 8.67 10.56 -4.84
C LEU A 252 7.66 11.56 -5.43
N ALA A 253 6.70 12.01 -4.61
CA ALA A 253 5.73 13.02 -5.00
C ALA A 253 6.34 14.44 -5.10
N SER A 254 7.43 14.71 -4.37
CA SER A 254 8.19 15.97 -4.39
C SER A 254 9.70 15.70 -4.36
N GLY A 255 10.51 16.57 -4.97
CA GLY A 255 11.96 16.40 -5.10
C GLY A 255 12.39 15.55 -6.30
N VAL A 256 13.68 15.56 -6.66
CA VAL A 256 14.23 14.70 -7.71
C VAL A 256 14.82 13.46 -7.04
N PRO A 257 14.55 12.25 -7.56
CA PRO A 257 15.14 11.04 -7.00
C PRO A 257 16.67 11.06 -7.14
N HIS A 258 17.37 10.61 -6.10
CA HIS A 258 18.83 10.58 -6.06
C HIS A 258 19.44 9.85 -7.26
N ILE A 259 18.80 8.76 -7.71
CA ILE A 259 19.22 7.98 -8.88
C ILE A 259 19.42 8.84 -10.13
N PHE A 260 18.61 9.89 -10.30
CA PHE A 260 18.71 10.81 -11.42
C PHE A 260 19.94 11.72 -11.27
N SER A 261 20.22 12.22 -10.08
CA SER A 261 21.45 12.98 -9.79
C SER A 261 22.71 12.12 -10.01
N HIS A 262 22.69 10.87 -9.54
CA HIS A 262 23.76 9.90 -9.77
C HIS A 262 23.93 9.58 -11.26
N PHE A 263 22.84 9.48 -12.02
CA PHE A 263 22.90 9.29 -13.46
C PHE A 263 23.54 10.49 -14.16
N VAL A 264 23.06 11.70 -13.86
CA VAL A 264 23.53 12.94 -14.50
C VAL A 264 25.00 13.24 -14.19
N THR A 265 25.49 12.85 -13.02
CA THR A 265 26.91 13.02 -12.63
C THR A 265 27.85 12.04 -13.33
N ASN A 266 27.40 10.80 -13.59
CA ASN A 266 28.21 9.81 -14.30
C ASN A 266 28.08 9.91 -15.83
N LEU A 267 26.91 10.32 -16.31
CA LEU A 267 26.58 10.54 -17.70
C LEU A 267 25.99 11.94 -17.83
N PRO A 268 26.80 12.96 -18.22
CA PRO A 268 26.35 14.34 -18.34
C PRO A 268 25.52 14.56 -19.61
N ALA A 269 24.53 13.71 -19.85
CA ALA A 269 23.62 13.77 -20.98
C ALA A 269 22.18 13.53 -20.49
N ILE A 270 21.27 14.43 -20.85
CA ILE A 270 19.83 14.33 -20.53
C ILE A 270 18.99 14.64 -21.76
N HIS A 271 17.74 14.17 -21.75
CA HIS A 271 16.81 14.44 -22.84
C HIS A 271 16.43 15.93 -22.91
N SER A 272 16.06 16.41 -24.10
CA SER A 272 15.64 17.78 -24.35
C SER A 272 14.43 18.15 -23.48
N VAL A 273 13.51 17.20 -23.31
CA VAL A 273 12.38 17.28 -22.37
C VAL A 273 12.48 16.15 -21.35
N VAL A 274 12.36 16.47 -20.06
CA VAL A 274 12.39 15.47 -18.98
C VAL A 274 11.11 15.54 -18.18
N VAL A 275 10.43 14.41 -18.03
CA VAL A 275 9.18 14.31 -17.28
C VAL A 275 9.32 13.29 -16.15
N PHE A 276 9.26 13.76 -14.91
CA PHE A 276 9.26 12.88 -13.74
C PHE A 276 7.84 12.33 -13.51
N VAL A 277 7.67 11.02 -13.70
CA VAL A 277 6.38 10.34 -13.57
C VAL A 277 6.29 9.65 -12.22
N CYS A 278 5.33 10.06 -11.39
CA CYS A 278 5.05 9.45 -10.11
C CYS A 278 3.66 8.81 -10.13
N VAL A 279 3.59 7.49 -10.04
CA VAL A 279 2.32 6.76 -10.05
C VAL A 279 1.84 6.51 -8.61
N LYS A 280 0.60 6.91 -8.32
CA LYS A 280 -0.05 6.75 -7.02
C LYS A 280 -1.37 6.01 -7.18
N TYR A 281 -1.57 4.97 -6.39
CA TYR A 281 -2.84 4.26 -6.32
C TYR A 281 -3.70 4.84 -5.20
N LEU A 282 -4.94 5.20 -5.52
CA LEU A 282 -5.92 5.72 -4.58
C LEU A 282 -6.94 4.63 -4.22
N PRO A 283 -7.54 4.69 -3.02
CA PRO A 283 -8.59 3.77 -2.58
C PRO A 283 -9.95 4.02 -3.26
N VAL A 284 -9.95 4.39 -4.54
CA VAL A 284 -11.14 4.64 -5.36
C VAL A 284 -11.20 3.65 -6.52
N TYR A 285 -12.41 3.37 -7.02
CA TYR A 285 -12.64 2.35 -8.06
C TYR A 285 -11.89 2.64 -9.36
N THR A 286 -12.16 3.82 -9.91
CA THR A 286 -11.51 4.37 -11.10
C THR A 286 -11.35 5.86 -10.88
N VAL A 287 -10.19 6.39 -11.23
CA VAL A 287 -9.94 7.83 -11.22
C VAL A 287 -10.44 8.41 -12.55
N PRO A 288 -11.24 9.50 -12.52
CA PRO A 288 -11.67 10.19 -13.74
C PRO A 288 -10.47 10.58 -14.62
N ALA A 289 -10.62 10.52 -15.94
CA ALA A 289 -9.53 10.78 -16.87
C ALA A 289 -8.92 12.19 -16.75
N GLU A 290 -9.71 13.15 -16.24
CA GLU A 290 -9.31 14.54 -16.00
C GLU A 290 -8.38 14.69 -14.80
N GLU A 291 -8.60 13.93 -13.72
CA GLU A 291 -7.80 13.96 -12.49
C GLU A 291 -6.67 12.92 -12.49
N ARG A 292 -6.60 12.11 -13.55
CA ARG A 292 -5.66 10.99 -13.68
C ARG A 292 -4.22 11.45 -13.84
N PHE A 293 -3.97 12.56 -14.52
CA PHE A 293 -2.62 13.10 -14.73
C PHE A 293 -2.55 14.53 -14.25
N ILE A 294 -1.81 14.74 -13.18
CA ILE A 294 -1.58 16.09 -12.64
C ILE A 294 -0.17 16.51 -13.07
N MET A 295 -0.13 17.48 -13.99
CA MET A 295 1.11 18.05 -14.51
C MET A 295 1.54 19.28 -13.71
N LYS A 296 2.85 19.43 -13.50
CA LYS A 296 3.45 20.62 -12.89
C LYS A 296 4.82 20.88 -13.51
N ARG A 297 5.15 22.14 -13.82
CA ARG A 297 6.48 22.53 -14.29
C ARG A 297 7.49 22.52 -13.14
N ILE A 298 8.72 22.10 -13.43
CA ILE A 298 9.85 22.10 -12.49
C ILE A 298 10.87 23.13 -12.96
N GLY A 299 11.09 24.17 -12.15
CA GLY A 299 12.05 25.22 -12.46
C GLY A 299 11.58 26.19 -13.57
N PRO A 300 12.48 27.04 -14.06
CA PRO A 300 12.17 28.00 -15.11
C PRO A 300 11.90 27.33 -16.48
N LYS A 301 11.21 28.04 -17.37
CA LYS A 301 10.72 27.49 -18.66
C LYS A 301 11.80 26.88 -19.55
N ASN A 302 13.01 27.48 -19.55
CA ASN A 302 14.16 27.05 -20.35
C ASN A 302 14.72 25.65 -20.01
N TYR A 303 14.33 25.05 -18.88
CA TYR A 303 14.80 23.71 -18.53
C TYR A 303 13.98 22.58 -19.16
N HIS A 304 12.75 22.86 -19.64
CA HIS A 304 11.79 21.87 -20.16
C HIS A 304 11.66 20.62 -19.27
N MET A 305 11.58 20.85 -17.95
CA MET A 305 11.40 19.79 -16.95
C MET A 305 10.00 19.84 -16.38
N PHE A 306 9.33 18.69 -16.37
CA PHE A 306 7.95 18.56 -15.91
C PHE A 306 7.83 17.44 -14.89
N ARG A 307 6.78 17.51 -14.07
CA ARG A 307 6.36 16.47 -13.15
C ARG A 307 4.97 16.04 -13.53
N CYS A 308 4.75 14.73 -13.59
CA CYS A 308 3.44 14.14 -13.68
C CYS A 308 3.17 13.27 -12.45
N VAL A 309 2.07 13.54 -11.75
CA VAL A 309 1.51 12.59 -10.77
C VAL A 309 0.35 11.87 -11.44
N ALA A 310 0.55 10.58 -11.73
CA ALA A 310 -0.46 9.74 -12.35
C ALA A 310 -1.23 8.97 -11.27
N ARG A 311 -2.54 9.21 -11.18
CA ARG A 311 -3.43 8.72 -10.13
C ARG A 311 -4.30 7.58 -10.66
N TYR A 312 -4.27 6.43 -9.99
CA TYR A 312 -4.96 5.22 -10.43
C TYR A 312 -5.86 4.66 -9.35
N GLY A 313 -7.07 4.22 -9.71
CA GLY A 313 -7.93 3.43 -8.86
C GLY A 313 -7.48 1.97 -8.80
N TYR A 314 -8.04 1.20 -7.86
CA TYR A 314 -7.68 -0.22 -7.68
C TYR A 314 -8.08 -1.14 -8.84
N LYS A 315 -8.94 -0.68 -9.76
CA LYS A 315 -9.30 -1.39 -10.98
C LYS A 315 -8.77 -0.72 -12.25
N ASP A 316 -8.05 0.39 -12.11
CA ASP A 316 -7.35 1.00 -13.22
C ASP A 316 -6.08 0.17 -13.48
N ILE A 317 -6.29 -1.03 -14.01
CA ILE A 317 -5.22 -1.94 -14.40
C ILE A 317 -4.49 -1.27 -15.55
N HIS A 318 -3.17 -1.21 -15.47
CA HIS A 318 -2.28 -0.96 -16.61
C HIS A 318 -2.40 -2.17 -17.55
N LYS A 319 -3.55 -2.34 -18.20
CA LYS A 319 -3.65 -3.27 -19.32
C LYS A 319 -2.70 -2.77 -20.39
N LYS A 320 -2.18 -3.70 -21.20
CA LYS A 320 -1.44 -3.49 -22.45
C LYS A 320 -2.02 -2.36 -23.29
N ASP A 321 -1.76 -1.13 -22.90
CA ASP A 321 -2.20 0.05 -23.59
C ASP A 321 -0.91 0.72 -24.00
N ASP A 322 -0.60 0.57 -25.29
CA ASP A 322 0.31 1.44 -26.04
C ASP A 322 -0.19 2.91 -26.05
N ASN A 323 -1.14 3.25 -25.17
CA ASN A 323 -1.81 4.52 -24.98
C ASN A 323 -1.41 5.23 -23.68
N PHE A 324 -0.72 4.58 -22.72
CA PHE A 324 -0.28 5.30 -21.51
C PHE A 324 0.66 6.45 -21.86
N GLU A 325 1.67 6.14 -22.67
CA GLU A 325 2.64 7.12 -23.17
C GLU A 325 1.94 8.24 -23.96
N LYS A 326 1.05 7.87 -24.89
CA LYS A 326 0.26 8.82 -25.68
C LYS A 326 -0.58 9.74 -24.80
N MET A 327 -1.32 9.17 -23.84
CA MET A 327 -2.17 9.93 -22.92
C MET A 327 -1.35 10.86 -22.01
N LEU A 328 -0.16 10.43 -21.58
CA LEU A 328 0.76 11.26 -20.81
C LEU A 328 1.30 12.42 -21.65
N LEU A 329 1.69 12.16 -22.90
CA LEU A 329 2.16 13.16 -23.85
C LEU A 329 1.06 14.16 -24.23
N ASP A 330 -0.15 13.69 -24.50
CA ASP A 330 -1.28 14.55 -24.83
C ASP A 330 -1.62 15.48 -23.66
N ARG A 331 -1.58 14.95 -22.43
CA ARG A 331 -1.77 15.76 -21.21
C ARG A 331 -0.64 16.78 -21.02
N LEU A 332 0.60 16.43 -21.36
CA LEU A 332 1.72 17.37 -21.34
C LEU A 332 1.53 18.51 -22.34
N LEU A 333 1.14 18.18 -23.58
CA LEU A 333 0.87 19.17 -24.63
C LEU A 333 -0.28 20.11 -24.26
N ILE A 334 -1.37 19.55 -23.71
CA ILE A 334 -2.50 20.35 -23.21
C ILE A 334 -2.07 21.27 -22.07
N PHE A 335 -1.26 20.78 -21.13
CA PHE A 335 -0.75 21.59 -20.02
C PHE A 335 0.07 22.79 -20.51
N VAL A 336 1.02 22.57 -21.44
CA VAL A 336 1.86 23.64 -21.98
C VAL A 336 1.03 24.65 -22.78
N ARG A 337 0.03 24.18 -23.55
CA ARG A 337 -0.92 25.07 -24.23
C ARG A 337 -1.71 25.93 -23.24
N LEU A 338 -2.24 25.34 -22.16
CA LEU A 338 -2.99 26.10 -21.16
C LEU A 338 -2.11 27.13 -20.43
N GLU A 339 -0.90 26.73 -20.03
CA GLU A 339 0.07 27.64 -19.41
C GLU A 339 0.38 28.83 -20.32
N SER A 340 0.57 28.57 -21.62
CA SER A 340 0.80 29.64 -22.59
C SER A 340 -0.37 30.62 -22.76
N MET A 341 -1.60 30.13 -22.71
CA MET A 341 -2.80 30.97 -22.81
C MET A 341 -2.99 31.83 -21.56
N MET A 342 -2.60 31.31 -20.39
CA MET A 342 -2.66 32.05 -19.13
C MET A 342 -1.61 33.16 -19.07
N ASP A 343 -0.38 32.89 -19.54
CA ASP A 343 0.69 33.90 -19.56
C ASP A 343 0.41 35.01 -20.57
N GLY A 344 -0.20 34.70 -21.72
CA GLY A 344 -0.61 35.69 -22.71
C GLY A 344 -1.69 36.66 -22.24
N TYR A 345 -2.41 36.34 -21.16
CA TYR A 345 -3.43 37.21 -20.57
C TYR A 345 -2.84 38.20 -19.55
N SER A 346 -1.62 37.93 -19.04
CA SER A 346 -0.98 38.77 -18.01
C SER A 346 -0.25 40.00 -18.58
N ASP A 347 0.05 40.02 -19.88
CA ASP A 347 0.80 41.10 -20.54
C ASP A 347 -0.11 42.19 -21.17
N SER A 348 -1.43 42.12 -20.98
CA SER A 348 -2.40 42.97 -21.70
C SER A 348 -3.31 43.88 -20.86
N GLU A 349 -3.21 43.95 -19.53
CA GLU A 349 -4.03 44.92 -18.77
C GLU A 349 -3.32 45.47 -17.51
N ASP A 350 -2.84 46.71 -17.60
CA ASP A 350 -2.63 47.59 -16.45
C ASP A 350 -4.01 48.11 -16.03
N LEU A 351 -4.74 47.39 -15.17
CA LEU A 351 -5.69 48.01 -14.24
C LEU A 351 -6.00 47.10 -13.06
N THR A 352 -5.67 47.60 -11.88
CA THR A 352 -6.25 47.25 -10.59
C THR A 352 -7.75 46.95 -10.70
N VAL A 353 -8.16 45.67 -10.72
CA VAL A 353 -9.37 45.05 -10.13
C VAL A 353 -9.40 43.58 -10.60
N MET A 354 -8.68 42.69 -9.94
CA MET A 354 -8.95 41.23 -9.99
C MET A 354 -8.34 40.45 -8.81
N GLU A 355 -7.68 41.12 -7.86
CA GLU A 355 -7.25 40.51 -6.60
C GLU A 355 -8.44 40.21 -5.64
N HIS A 356 -9.64 40.70 -5.97
CA HIS A 356 -10.84 40.52 -5.15
C HIS A 356 -11.76 39.35 -5.56
N LYS A 357 -11.47 38.61 -6.64
CA LYS A 357 -12.33 37.49 -7.10
C LYS A 357 -11.78 36.10 -6.76
N ALA A 358 -10.46 35.94 -6.66
CA ALA A 358 -9.83 34.69 -6.17
C ALA A 358 -9.98 34.50 -4.65
N LYS A 359 -10.08 35.59 -3.86
CA LYS A 359 -10.42 35.52 -2.42
C LYS A 359 -11.91 35.32 -2.13
N ARG A 360 -12.80 35.44 -3.12
CA ARG A 360 -14.26 35.32 -2.91
C ARG A 360 -14.80 33.90 -3.13
N SER A 361 -14.12 33.09 -3.94
CA SER A 361 -14.44 31.65 -4.06
C SER A 361 -14.01 30.86 -2.81
N THR A 362 -12.97 31.30 -2.10
CA THR A 362 -12.56 30.74 -0.80
C THR A 362 -13.46 31.18 0.36
N ARG A 363 -14.29 32.22 0.19
CA ARG A 363 -15.20 32.72 1.23
C ARG A 363 -16.63 32.19 1.11
N SER A 364 -17.04 31.69 -0.07
CA SER A 364 -18.34 31.03 -0.28
C SER A 364 -18.38 29.56 0.17
N LEU A 365 -17.22 28.95 0.47
CA LEU A 365 -17.12 27.62 1.10
C LEU A 365 -17.01 27.67 2.63
N GLN A 366 -16.99 28.87 3.23
CA GLN A 366 -17.01 29.09 4.68
C GLN A 366 -18.37 29.55 5.23
N LEU A 367 -19.41 29.67 4.39
CA LEU A 367 -20.74 30.16 4.78
C LEU A 367 -21.84 29.08 4.79
N ILE A 368 -21.51 27.79 4.69
CA ILE A 368 -22.48 26.68 4.82
C ILE A 368 -22.17 25.81 6.07
N GLU A 369 -21.63 26.39 7.15
CA GLU A 369 -21.47 25.63 8.40
C GLU A 369 -21.71 26.40 9.70
N LYS A 370 -22.41 27.55 9.64
CA LYS A 370 -22.89 28.24 10.86
C LYS A 370 -24.24 28.92 10.66
N ALA A 371 -25.31 28.15 10.83
CA ALA A 371 -26.60 28.63 11.34
C ALA A 371 -27.36 27.46 12.00
N GLY A 372 -27.30 27.40 13.34
CA GLY A 372 -28.04 26.47 14.19
C GLY A 372 -27.33 26.24 15.53
N GLY A 373 -27.57 27.09 16.53
CA GLY A 373 -27.05 26.98 17.92
C GLY A 373 -27.56 25.73 18.65
N ASN A 374 -27.07 25.31 19.83
CA ASN A 374 -26.44 26.04 20.94
C ASN A 374 -25.60 25.08 21.82
N ASN A 375 -24.65 25.69 22.54
CA ASN A 375 -24.13 25.39 23.88
C ASN A 375 -23.11 24.25 24.18
N THR A 376 -22.12 24.71 24.96
CA THR A 376 -21.29 24.07 26.01
C THR A 376 -19.90 23.48 25.68
N MET A 377 -18.93 24.02 26.44
CA MET A 377 -17.48 23.79 26.47
C MET A 377 -17.06 22.33 26.75
N SER A 378 -15.99 21.86 26.08
CA SER A 378 -14.74 21.45 26.76
C SER A 378 -13.65 20.97 25.79
N SER A 379 -12.42 21.25 26.20
CA SER A 379 -11.10 21.05 25.58
C SER A 379 -10.77 19.61 25.15
N THR A 380 -10.09 19.42 24.01
CA THR A 380 -8.77 18.73 23.92
C THR A 380 -8.14 19.04 22.54
N GLY A 381 -6.83 19.33 22.52
CA GLY A 381 -6.11 19.92 21.37
C GLY A 381 -5.66 18.95 20.28
N ASP A 382 -5.27 19.51 19.14
CA ASP A 382 -4.56 18.80 18.08
C ASP A 382 -3.51 19.66 17.37
N LEU A 383 -2.49 18.93 16.94
CA LEU A 383 -1.12 19.27 16.57
C LEU A 383 -1.01 20.06 15.25
N SER A 384 -0.29 21.18 15.28
CA SER A 384 0.02 22.00 14.11
C SER A 384 1.21 21.44 13.32
N TYR A 385 1.02 21.17 12.01
CA TYR A 385 2.09 21.05 11.03
C TYR A 385 2.34 22.44 10.42
N SER A 386 3.53 22.99 10.66
CA SER A 386 3.99 24.25 10.09
C SER A 386 4.41 24.06 8.63
N SER A 387 3.83 24.82 7.72
CA SER A 387 4.32 24.98 6.35
C SER A 387 5.45 26.01 6.36
N SER A 388 6.70 25.56 6.26
CA SER A 388 7.84 26.43 5.96
C SER A 388 7.70 26.99 4.54
N GLN A 389 7.39 28.28 4.45
CA GLN A 389 7.51 29.07 3.22
C GLN A 389 8.98 29.46 3.05
N ASP A 390 9.69 28.82 2.11
CA ASP A 390 10.97 29.35 1.62
C ASP A 390 10.67 30.40 0.54
N SER A 391 10.58 31.66 0.93
CA SER A 391 10.66 32.81 0.03
C SER A 391 12.12 33.22 -0.13
N ILE A 392 12.64 33.15 -1.36
CA ILE A 392 14.01 33.61 -1.66
C ILE A 392 13.94 35.07 -2.10
N VAL A 393 14.59 35.94 -1.34
CA VAL A 393 14.85 37.35 -1.64
C VAL A 393 16.01 37.44 -2.64
N LEU A 394 15.83 38.22 -3.71
CA LEU A 394 16.84 38.51 -4.71
C LEU A 394 17.87 39.51 -4.14
N ALA A 395 19.13 39.10 -3.97
CA ALA A 395 20.22 40.00 -3.60
C ALA A 395 20.70 40.80 -4.82
N LYS A 396 20.78 42.13 -4.70
CA LYS A 396 21.41 43.03 -5.68
C LYS A 396 22.94 42.88 -5.63
N SER A 397 23.57 42.65 -6.78
CA SER A 397 25.01 42.84 -6.98
C SER A 397 25.28 43.94 -8.02
N PRO A 398 26.44 44.64 -7.97
CA PRO A 398 26.64 45.92 -8.65
C PRO A 398 26.94 45.78 -10.14
N LEU A 399 26.59 46.83 -10.89
CA LEU A 399 26.85 46.99 -12.32
C LEU A 399 28.35 46.88 -12.63
N THR A 400 28.73 46.05 -13.62
CA THR A 400 29.77 46.32 -14.64
C THR A 400 29.71 45.22 -15.72
N GLY A 401 29.65 45.61 -17.01
CA GLY A 401 30.01 44.73 -18.13
C GLY A 401 28.91 44.51 -19.18
N ASN A 402 28.91 45.35 -20.23
CA ASN A 402 28.15 45.14 -21.44
C ASN A 402 28.52 43.80 -22.11
N SER A 403 27.58 42.85 -22.16
CA SER A 403 27.52 41.86 -23.23
C SER A 403 26.05 41.64 -23.61
N LEU A 404 25.74 42.02 -24.84
CA LEU A 404 24.40 41.96 -25.40
C LEU A 404 24.08 40.51 -25.81
N THR A 405 23.79 39.63 -24.85
CA THR A 405 23.13 38.36 -25.17
C THR A 405 21.66 38.62 -25.43
N ARG A 406 21.30 38.60 -26.71
CA ARG A 406 19.93 38.67 -27.24
C ARG A 406 19.08 37.56 -26.59
N TYR A 407 18.32 37.91 -25.57
CA TYR A 407 17.26 37.05 -25.04
C TYR A 407 16.12 37.01 -26.04
N SER A 408 15.96 35.91 -26.78
CA SER A 408 14.72 35.69 -27.53
C SER A 408 13.63 35.30 -26.54
N SER A 409 12.62 36.16 -26.38
CA SER A 409 11.33 35.78 -25.85
C SER A 409 10.79 34.64 -26.74
N GLN A 410 10.88 33.40 -26.28
CA GLN A 410 10.25 32.26 -26.96
C GLN A 410 8.75 32.52 -26.98
N THR A 411 8.17 32.60 -28.17
CA THR A 411 6.72 32.73 -28.27
C THR A 411 6.09 31.40 -27.86
N PRO A 412 4.86 31.40 -27.32
CA PRO A 412 4.24 30.18 -26.85
C PRO A 412 4.00 29.12 -27.94
N GLY A 413 3.96 29.53 -29.22
CA GLY A 413 3.96 28.60 -30.36
C GLY A 413 5.27 27.81 -30.50
N ASP A 414 6.41 28.44 -30.18
CA ASP A 414 7.74 27.85 -30.33
C ASP A 414 7.96 26.70 -29.33
N GLU A 415 7.49 26.83 -28.09
CA GLU A 415 7.64 25.77 -27.07
C GLU A 415 6.81 24.53 -27.43
N LEU A 416 5.59 24.73 -27.96
CA LEU A 416 4.73 23.62 -28.38
C LEU A 416 5.31 22.89 -29.60
N GLU A 417 5.86 23.64 -30.56
CA GLU A 417 6.53 23.06 -31.72
C GLU A 417 7.80 22.29 -31.32
N PHE A 418 8.57 22.82 -30.37
CA PHE A 418 9.74 22.15 -29.80
C PHE A 418 9.39 20.83 -29.09
N LEU A 419 8.30 20.81 -28.33
CA LEU A 419 7.77 19.59 -27.70
C LEU A 419 7.37 18.55 -28.75
N ASN A 420 6.73 18.99 -29.84
CA ASN A 420 6.32 18.08 -30.92
C ASN A 420 7.55 17.51 -31.65
N ARG A 421 8.55 18.34 -31.96
CA ARG A 421 9.85 17.86 -32.50
C ARG A 421 10.56 16.89 -31.55
N SER A 422 10.53 17.16 -30.24
CA SER A 422 11.12 16.27 -29.24
C SER A 422 10.36 14.94 -29.12
N LYS A 423 9.04 14.95 -29.33
CA LYS A 423 8.21 13.74 -29.42
C LYS A 423 8.59 12.90 -30.64
N ASP A 424 8.78 13.54 -31.79
CA ASP A 424 9.16 12.87 -33.05
C ASP A 424 10.58 12.27 -33.00
N ALA A 425 11.47 12.86 -32.20
CA ALA A 425 12.82 12.34 -31.96
C ALA A 425 12.86 11.05 -31.11
N GLY A 426 11.76 10.69 -30.46
CA GLY A 426 11.62 9.44 -29.69
C GLY A 426 11.50 9.64 -28.18
N VAL A 427 11.02 8.58 -27.52
CA VAL A 427 10.74 8.55 -26.08
C VAL A 427 11.59 7.47 -25.41
N VAL A 428 12.22 7.83 -24.29
CA VAL A 428 13.03 6.92 -23.49
C VAL A 428 12.48 6.86 -22.06
N HIS A 429 12.34 5.66 -21.53
CA HIS A 429 11.82 5.40 -20.21
C HIS A 429 12.95 5.06 -19.25
N PHE A 430 13.21 5.97 -18.31
CA PHE A 430 14.18 5.80 -17.25
C PHE A 430 13.52 5.16 -16.03
N LEU A 431 13.98 3.97 -15.66
CA LEU A 431 13.54 3.27 -14.46
C LEU A 431 14.74 3.06 -13.50
N GLY A 432 14.61 3.62 -12.30
CA GLY A 432 15.59 3.39 -11.24
C GLY A 432 15.39 2.00 -10.62
N ASN A 433 16.42 1.17 -10.68
CA ASN A 433 16.44 -0.13 -10.01
C ASN A 433 17.35 -0.06 -8.78
N THR A 434 16.77 0.26 -7.62
CA THR A 434 17.51 0.31 -6.36
C THR A 434 17.69 -1.09 -5.79
N VAL A 435 18.93 -1.56 -5.71
CA VAL A 435 19.30 -2.80 -5.02
C VAL A 435 19.75 -2.44 -3.61
N VAL A 436 19.18 -3.11 -2.60
CA VAL A 436 19.57 -2.88 -1.20
C VAL A 436 20.61 -3.91 -0.81
N GLN A 437 21.72 -3.48 -0.22
CA GLN A 437 22.78 -4.34 0.29
C GLN A 437 23.14 -3.92 1.72
N ALA A 438 23.47 -4.88 2.60
CA ALA A 438 23.95 -4.55 3.94
C ALA A 438 25.36 -3.95 3.89
N ARG A 439 25.63 -2.93 4.72
CA ARG A 439 27.00 -2.40 4.88
C ARG A 439 27.97 -3.46 5.39
N ARG A 440 29.27 -3.30 5.09
CA ARG A 440 30.33 -4.26 5.48
C ARG A 440 30.52 -4.37 6.99
N ASP A 441 30.19 -3.32 7.74
CA ASP A 441 30.21 -3.22 9.21
C ASP A 441 28.96 -3.80 9.89
N SER A 442 27.91 -4.15 9.13
CA SER A 442 26.67 -4.68 9.69
C SER A 442 26.83 -6.11 10.22
N GLY A 443 26.14 -6.40 11.31
CA GLY A 443 26.11 -7.72 11.94
C GLY A 443 25.63 -8.84 10.99
N ILE A 444 26.05 -10.07 11.27
CA ILE A 444 25.82 -11.25 10.41
C ILE A 444 24.32 -11.46 10.13
N LEU A 445 23.46 -11.32 11.15
CA LEU A 445 22.01 -11.43 10.99
C LEU A 445 21.43 -10.41 10.01
N LYS A 446 21.88 -9.15 10.08
CA LYS A 446 21.45 -8.09 9.17
C LYS A 446 21.93 -8.37 7.73
N LYS A 447 23.15 -8.89 7.57
CA LYS A 447 23.67 -9.32 6.26
C LYS A 447 22.85 -10.46 5.66
N VAL A 448 22.47 -11.46 6.46
CA VAL A 448 21.63 -12.58 5.99
C VAL A 448 20.24 -12.09 5.58
N ALA A 449 19.60 -11.29 6.44
CA ALA A 449 18.28 -10.73 6.18
C ALA A 449 18.24 -9.88 4.90
N VAL A 450 19.21 -8.98 4.72
CA VAL A 450 19.21 -8.04 3.59
C VAL A 450 19.73 -8.69 2.31
N ASN A 451 20.88 -9.35 2.36
CA ASN A 451 21.55 -9.82 1.14
C ASN A 451 20.96 -11.12 0.58
N TYR A 452 20.36 -11.95 1.43
CA TYR A 452 19.81 -13.24 1.01
C TYR A 452 18.28 -13.24 1.07
N VAL A 453 17.69 -13.02 2.25
CA VAL A 453 16.23 -13.16 2.41
C VAL A 453 15.48 -12.09 1.62
N TYR A 454 15.83 -10.80 1.79
CA TYR A 454 15.19 -9.72 1.04
C TYR A 454 15.49 -9.80 -0.46
N ALA A 455 16.73 -10.10 -0.86
CA ALA A 455 17.07 -10.27 -2.27
C ALA A 455 16.31 -11.42 -2.92
N PHE A 456 16.16 -12.55 -2.22
CA PHE A 456 15.37 -13.70 -2.68
C PHE A 456 13.89 -13.34 -2.78
N LEU A 457 13.30 -12.75 -1.74
CA LEU A 457 11.91 -12.31 -1.74
C LEU A 457 11.64 -11.32 -2.88
N ARG A 458 12.55 -10.36 -3.10
CA ARG A 458 12.47 -9.39 -4.20
C ARG A 458 12.56 -10.05 -5.57
N LYS A 459 13.37 -11.10 -5.72
CA LYS A 459 13.52 -11.87 -6.98
C LYS A 459 12.31 -12.76 -7.25
N MET A 460 11.69 -13.31 -6.21
CA MET A 460 10.47 -14.11 -6.30
C MET A 460 9.21 -13.27 -6.51
N CYS A 461 9.20 -12.03 -6.01
CA CYS A 461 8.12 -11.07 -6.26
C CYS A 461 8.31 -10.36 -7.61
N ARG A 462 7.21 -9.99 -8.27
CA ARG A 462 7.29 -9.30 -9.58
C ARG A 462 7.99 -7.94 -9.44
N GLU A 463 8.90 -7.65 -10.38
CA GLU A 463 9.63 -6.39 -10.49
C GLU A 463 8.72 -5.20 -10.89
N ASN A 464 9.15 -3.98 -10.52
CA ASN A 464 8.51 -2.71 -10.90
C ASN A 464 8.36 -2.53 -12.42
N SER A 465 9.27 -3.10 -13.21
CA SER A 465 9.27 -3.04 -14.67
C SER A 465 8.00 -3.62 -15.28
N VAL A 466 7.41 -4.62 -14.63
CA VAL A 466 6.18 -5.29 -15.06
C VAL A 466 4.93 -4.43 -14.76
N ILE A 467 5.03 -3.43 -13.88
CA ILE A 467 3.91 -2.57 -13.48
C ILE A 467 3.63 -1.48 -14.52
N PHE A 468 4.67 -1.00 -15.20
CA PHE A 468 4.54 0.09 -16.17
C PHE A 468 4.41 -0.39 -17.63
N ASN A 469 4.56 -1.70 -17.89
CA ASN A 469 4.45 -2.32 -19.22
C ASN A 469 5.19 -1.52 -20.31
N VAL A 470 6.39 -1.05 -19.97
CA VAL A 470 7.21 -0.20 -20.83
C VAL A 470 7.86 -1.08 -21.90
N PRO A 471 7.84 -0.67 -23.18
CA PRO A 471 8.53 -1.40 -24.24
C PRO A 471 10.01 -1.56 -23.90
N HIS A 472 10.50 -2.81 -23.98
CA HIS A 472 11.89 -3.14 -23.59
C HIS A 472 12.94 -2.42 -24.44
N GLU A 473 12.59 -2.00 -25.65
CA GLU A 473 13.49 -1.37 -26.62
C GLU A 473 13.85 0.09 -26.25
N SER A 474 13.01 0.78 -25.49
CA SER A 474 13.23 2.18 -25.06
C SER A 474 13.44 2.33 -23.55
N LEU A 475 13.69 1.22 -22.85
CA LEU A 475 13.85 1.20 -21.41
C LEU A 475 15.33 1.31 -20.99
N LEU A 476 15.64 2.37 -20.25
CA LEU A 476 16.94 2.58 -19.61
C LEU A 476 16.83 2.26 -18.12
N ASN A 477 17.35 1.10 -17.72
CA ASN A 477 17.44 0.69 -16.32
C ASN A 477 18.74 1.20 -15.69
N VAL A 478 18.64 2.07 -14.68
CA VAL A 478 19.80 2.51 -13.91
C VAL A 478 19.78 1.84 -12.55
N GLY A 479 20.77 0.98 -12.32
CA GLY A 479 21.00 0.32 -11.05
C GLY A 479 21.75 1.23 -10.08
N GLN A 480 21.27 1.35 -8.84
CA GLN A 480 22.08 1.91 -7.74
C GLN A 480 21.99 0.98 -6.54
N ILE A 481 23.14 0.76 -5.91
CA ILE A 481 23.24 -0.05 -4.69
C ILE A 481 23.11 0.89 -3.49
N TYR A 482 22.11 0.65 -2.65
CA TYR A 482 21.94 1.32 -1.37
C TYR A 482 22.51 0.45 -0.26
N TYR A 483 23.48 0.99 0.46
CA TYR A 483 24.09 0.32 1.59
C TYR A 483 23.36 0.68 2.90
N ILE A 484 22.55 -0.26 3.39
CA ILE A 484 21.71 -0.12 4.61
C ILE A 484 22.37 -0.72 5.84
#